data_AF-A0A3M3FDK6-F1
#
_entry.id   AF-A0A3M3FDK6-F1
#
_cell.length_a   1.000
_cell.length_b   1.000
_cell.length_c   1.000
_cell.angle_alpha   90.00
_cell.angle_beta   90.00
_cell.angle_gamma   90.00
#
_symmetry.space_group_name_H-M   'P 1'
#
loop_
_entity.id
_entity.type
_entity.pdbx_description
1 polymer ?
#
loop_
_entity_poly.entity_id
_entity_poly.type
_entity_poly.pdbx_seq_one_letter_code
_entity_poly.pdbx_strand_id
1 'polypeptide(L)'
;MFNAGYGYLEIDNAYSAGEAPILKFGVGITAASLTVTTTPSGNSLIITDGIEGDQVVLDYSLLYPNNGVKQIQFSDGSNMTDSQLIDLIGINSHENVVDHVS
;
A
#
# COMPACT_ATOMS: atom_id res chain seq x y z
N MET A 1 8.74 7.76 7.07
CA MET A 1 7.65 8.71 6.75
C MET A 1 7.74 8.96 5.26
N PHE A 2 6.64 8.78 4.54
CA PHE A 2 6.52 9.06 3.11
C PHE A 2 5.61 10.28 2.94
N ASN A 3 6.13 11.34 2.32
CA ASN A 3 5.39 12.59 2.11
C ASN A 3 5.01 12.71 0.64
N ALA A 4 4.03 13.55 0.32
CA ALA A 4 3.73 13.92 -1.06
C ALA A 4 5.00 14.46 -1.78
N GLY A 5 5.29 13.93 -2.96
CA GLY A 5 6.49 14.21 -3.76
C GLY A 5 7.76 13.49 -3.28
N TYR A 6 7.65 12.43 -2.48
CA TYR A 6 8.80 11.66 -2.00
C TYR A 6 9.49 10.89 -3.14
N GLY A 7 8.74 10.52 -4.19
CA GLY A 7 9.18 9.64 -5.25
C GLY A 7 9.06 8.19 -4.82
N TYR A 8 10.15 7.43 -4.98
CA TYR A 8 10.15 5.99 -4.77
C TYR A 8 10.64 5.61 -3.37
N LEU A 9 9.91 4.72 -2.70
CA LEU A 9 10.31 4.06 -1.46
C LEU A 9 10.14 2.54 -1.60
N GLU A 10 11.20 1.80 -1.32
CA GLU A 10 11.18 0.35 -1.21
C GLU A 10 11.40 -0.07 0.24
N ILE A 11 10.60 -1.02 0.70
CA ILE A 11 10.70 -1.63 2.03
C ILE A 11 10.86 -3.13 1.82
N ASP A 12 12.09 -3.62 1.97
CA ASP A 12 12.52 -5.00 1.68
C ASP A 12 12.85 -5.83 2.93
N ASN A 13 12.66 -5.26 4.13
CA ASN A 13 13.05 -5.90 5.37
C ASN A 13 11.93 -6.79 5.95
N ALA A 14 12.36 -7.92 6.51
CA ALA A 14 11.54 -8.72 7.42
C ALA A 14 11.68 -8.19 8.86
N TYR A 15 10.59 -8.25 9.63
CA TYR A 15 10.57 -7.87 11.05
C TYR A 15 10.48 -9.09 11.97
N SER A 16 10.98 -8.95 13.18
CA SER A 16 11.04 -10.00 14.21
C SER A 16 9.71 -10.18 14.93
N ALA A 17 9.53 -11.33 15.59
CA ALA A 17 8.37 -11.56 16.44
C ALA A 17 8.27 -10.49 17.54
N GLY A 18 7.08 -9.88 17.69
CA GLY A 18 6.84 -8.79 18.63
C GLY A 18 7.06 -7.39 18.06
N GLU A 19 7.71 -7.26 16.89
CA GLU A 19 7.81 -5.97 16.20
C GLU A 19 6.50 -5.61 15.47
N ALA A 20 6.30 -4.31 15.30
CA ALA A 20 5.18 -3.75 14.54
C ALA A 20 5.65 -2.53 13.74
N PRO A 21 6.29 -2.74 12.57
CA PRO A 21 6.73 -1.63 11.73
C PRO A 21 5.54 -0.81 11.24
N ILE A 22 5.71 0.51 11.24
CA ILE A 22 4.68 1.47 10.86
C ILE A 22 5.23 2.35 9.72
N LEU A 23 4.57 2.31 8.57
CA LEU A 23 4.76 3.33 7.55
C LEU A 23 3.83 4.51 7.85
N LYS A 24 4.43 5.69 7.99
CA LYS A 24 3.69 6.93 8.21
C LYS A 24 3.57 7.69 6.90
N PHE A 25 2.36 8.12 6.56
CA PHE A 25 2.10 9.03 5.45
C PHE A 25 1.96 10.47 5.95
N GLY A 26 2.56 11.39 5.20
CA GLY A 26 2.56 12.82 5.47
C GLY A 26 1.21 13.49 5.21
N VAL A 27 1.16 14.80 5.48
CA VAL A 27 -0.01 15.63 5.13
C VAL A 27 -0.26 15.56 3.62
N GLY A 28 -1.52 15.49 3.23
CA GLY A 28 -1.94 15.43 1.82
C GLY A 28 -2.14 14.01 1.29
N ILE A 29 -1.64 12.98 1.97
CA ILE A 29 -1.88 11.57 1.65
C ILE A 29 -2.90 11.03 2.64
N THR A 30 -4.02 10.50 2.12
CA THR A 30 -5.14 9.98 2.92
C THR A 30 -5.47 8.56 2.51
N ALA A 31 -6.19 7.80 3.35
CA ALA A 31 -6.62 6.45 2.99
C ALA A 31 -7.38 6.41 1.66
N ALA A 32 -8.20 7.43 1.39
CA ALA A 32 -8.98 7.54 0.16
C ALA A 32 -8.17 7.93 -1.08
N SER A 33 -6.96 8.47 -0.93
CA SER A 33 -6.08 8.77 -2.05
C SER A 33 -5.18 7.59 -2.43
N LEU A 34 -5.11 6.55 -1.60
CA LEU A 34 -4.27 5.40 -1.88
C LEU A 34 -4.88 4.52 -2.96
N THR A 35 -4.06 4.19 -3.96
CA THR A 35 -4.29 3.06 -4.85
C THR A 35 -3.32 1.95 -4.47
N VAL A 36 -3.83 0.73 -4.30
CA VAL A 36 -3.02 -0.45 -3.96
C VAL A 36 -3.15 -1.48 -5.07
N THR A 37 -2.01 -1.94 -5.57
CA THR A 37 -1.89 -3.00 -6.58
C THR A 37 -0.79 -3.98 -6.16
N THR A 38 -0.48 -4.94 -7.03
CA THR A 38 0.61 -5.90 -6.81
C THR A 38 1.69 -5.75 -7.87
N THR A 39 2.91 -6.17 -7.53
CA THR A 39 3.93 -6.44 -8.55
C THR A 39 3.43 -7.49 -9.57
N PRO A 40 4.01 -7.55 -10.78
CA PRO A 40 3.62 -8.56 -11.79
C PRO A 40 3.74 -10.01 -11.31
N SER A 41 4.66 -10.29 -10.39
CA SER A 41 4.83 -11.59 -9.72
C SER A 41 3.78 -11.87 -8.64
N GLY A 42 2.98 -10.89 -8.24
CA GLY A 42 1.94 -11.02 -7.23
C GLY A 42 2.44 -11.20 -5.80
N ASN A 43 3.73 -10.93 -5.54
CA ASN A 43 4.38 -11.18 -4.25
C ASN A 43 4.53 -9.92 -3.36
N SER A 44 4.50 -8.73 -3.94
CA SER A 44 4.70 -7.46 -3.24
C SER A 44 3.50 -6.54 -3.47
N LEU A 45 3.15 -5.77 -2.45
CA LEU A 45 2.21 -4.65 -2.57
C LEU A 45 2.92 -3.45 -3.20
N ILE A 46 2.19 -2.76 -4.07
CA ILE A 46 2.55 -1.43 -4.60
C ILE A 46 1.48 -0.45 -4.13
N ILE A 47 1.89 0.65 -3.51
CA ILE A 47 1.00 1.70 -3.01
C ILE A 47 1.38 3.01 -3.72
N THR A 48 0.41 3.67 -4.33
CA THR A 48 0.54 5.03 -4.88
C THR A 48 -0.50 5.95 -4.24
N ASP A 49 -0.24 7.25 -4.22
CA ASP A 49 -1.09 8.25 -3.56
C ASP A 49 -1.81 9.20 -4.54
N GLY A 50 -1.67 8.95 -5.85
CA GLY A 50 -2.20 9.79 -6.93
C GLY A 50 -1.25 10.90 -7.39
N ILE A 51 -0.06 11.04 -6.80
CA ILE A 51 0.98 11.97 -7.25
C ILE A 51 1.92 11.25 -8.22
N GLU A 52 2.19 11.86 -9.36
CA GLU A 52 3.07 11.27 -10.37
C GLU A 52 4.49 11.08 -9.82
N GLY A 53 5.01 9.85 -9.92
CA GLY A 53 6.33 9.47 -9.44
C GLY A 53 6.36 8.93 -8.01
N ASP A 54 5.27 9.10 -7.24
CA ASP A 54 5.19 8.60 -5.87
C ASP A 54 4.77 7.13 -5.85
N GLN A 55 5.62 6.29 -5.27
CA GLN A 55 5.39 4.86 -5.15
C GLN A 55 6.07 4.28 -3.91
N VAL A 56 5.32 3.47 -3.16
CA VAL A 56 5.86 2.61 -2.11
C VAL A 56 5.74 1.14 -2.52
N VAL A 57 6.83 0.39 -2.47
CA VAL A 57 6.83 -1.06 -2.68
C VAL A 57 7.11 -1.75 -1.35
N LEU A 58 6.22 -2.67 -0.96
CA LEU A 58 6.39 -3.50 0.24
C LEU A 58 6.76 -4.91 -0.18
N ASP A 59 8.05 -5.20 -0.14
CA ASP A 59 8.60 -6.38 -0.79
C ASP A 59 8.24 -7.67 -0.06
N TYR A 60 7.76 -8.65 -0.82
CA TYR A 60 7.29 -9.96 -0.34
C TYR A 60 6.16 -9.90 0.70
N SER A 61 5.48 -8.76 0.85
CA SER A 61 4.38 -8.57 1.81
C SER A 61 3.17 -9.49 1.58
N LEU A 62 3.01 -10.06 0.38
CA LEU A 62 1.97 -11.05 0.08
C LEU A 62 2.45 -12.51 0.21
N LEU A 63 3.75 -12.74 0.42
CA LEU A 63 4.32 -14.08 0.61
C LEU A 63 4.65 -14.37 2.08
N TYR A 64 5.15 -13.38 2.81
CA TYR A 64 5.60 -13.56 4.18
C TYR A 64 4.85 -12.60 5.12
N PRO A 65 4.19 -13.12 6.16
CA PRO A 65 3.41 -12.29 7.08
C PRO A 65 4.28 -11.32 7.89
N ASN A 66 5.59 -11.50 7.90
CA ASN A 66 6.54 -10.65 8.60
C ASN A 66 7.38 -9.75 7.69
N ASN A 67 6.96 -9.54 6.44
CA ASN A 67 7.60 -8.62 5.51
C ASN A 67 6.79 -7.35 5.30
N GLY A 68 7.45 -6.22 5.05
CA GLY A 68 6.80 -4.92 4.89
C GLY A 68 6.44 -4.28 6.22
N VAL A 69 5.17 -3.90 6.40
CA VAL A 69 4.68 -3.18 7.58
C VAL A 69 3.44 -3.82 8.17
N LYS A 70 3.19 -3.60 9.46
CA LYS A 70 1.93 -4.03 10.11
C LYS A 70 0.82 -2.99 10.03
N GLN A 71 1.23 -1.72 9.94
CA GLN A 71 0.30 -0.61 10.07
C GLN A 71 0.74 0.57 9.21
N ILE A 72 -0.24 1.24 8.64
CA ILE A 72 -0.14 2.57 8.07
C ILE A 72 -0.73 3.58 9.05
N GLN A 73 -0.05 4.70 9.23
CA GLN A 73 -0.56 5.83 10.00
C GLN A 73 -0.62 7.08 9.13
N PHE A 74 -1.79 7.74 9.12
CA PHE A 74 -2.00 8.98 8.39
C PHE A 74 -1.85 10.20 9.30
N SER A 75 -1.68 11.37 8.67
CA SER A 75 -1.52 12.64 9.38
C SER A 75 -2.77 13.12 10.15
N ASP A 76 -3.95 12.61 9.80
CA ASP A 76 -5.22 12.86 10.51
C ASP A 76 -5.40 11.96 11.76
N GLY A 77 -4.43 11.07 12.02
CA GLY A 77 -4.45 10.14 13.14
C GLY A 77 -5.18 8.82 12.85
N SER A 78 -5.83 8.68 11.69
CA SER A 78 -6.38 7.41 11.24
C SER A 78 -5.27 6.40 10.91
N ASN A 79 -5.61 5.11 10.93
CA ASN A 79 -4.67 4.02 10.68
C ASN A 79 -5.32 2.92 9.85
N MET A 80 -4.51 2.18 9.11
CA MET A 80 -4.90 0.94 8.44
C MET A 80 -3.95 -0.19 8.82
N THR A 81 -4.46 -1.41 8.95
CA THR A 81 -3.62 -2.61 9.01
C THR A 81 -3.12 -3.00 7.62
N ASP A 82 -2.12 -3.86 7.57
CA ASP A 82 -1.68 -4.55 6.35
C ASP A 82 -2.84 -5.30 5.65
N SER A 83 -3.69 -5.99 6.40
CA SER A 83 -4.88 -6.66 5.85
C SER A 83 -5.86 -5.67 5.20
N GLN A 84 -6.06 -4.49 5.80
CA GLN A 84 -6.92 -3.46 5.21
C GLN A 84 -6.33 -2.85 3.94
N LEU A 85 -4.99 -2.79 3.82
CA LEU A 85 -4.35 -2.43 2.54
C LEU A 85 -4.58 -3.49 1.47
N ILE A 86 -4.50 -4.78 1.83
CA ILE A 86 -4.73 -5.89 0.91
C ILE A 86 -6.18 -5.86 0.38
N ASP A 87 -7.15 -5.55 1.23
CA ASP A 87 -8.55 -5.43 0.83
C ASP A 87 -8.77 -4.37 -0.27
N LEU A 88 -7.93 -3.33 -0.34
CA LEU A 88 -8.00 -2.30 -1.40
C LEU A 88 -7.66 -2.84 -2.80
N ILE A 89 -6.90 -3.93 -2.92
CA ILE A 89 -6.61 -4.56 -4.22
C ILE A 89 -7.93 -5.03 -4.86
N GLY A 90 -8.83 -5.61 -4.06
CA GLY A 90 -10.13 -6.13 -4.51
C GLY A 90 -11.09 -5.04 -4.96
N ILE A 91 -11.06 -3.87 -4.32
CA ILE A 91 -11.94 -2.73 -4.64
C ILE A 91 -11.60 -2.13 -6.02
N ASN A 92 -10.33 -2.09 -6.39
CA ASN A 92 -9.88 -1.55 -7.69
C ASN A 92 -10.09 -2.53 -8.87
N SER A 93 -10.40 -3.80 -8.59
CA SER A 93 -10.62 -4.83 -9.61
C SER A 93 -12.04 -4.85 -10.21
N HIS A 94 -12.96 -4.07 -9.66
CA HIS A 94 -14.36 -4.01 -10.10
C HIS A 94 -14.68 -2.91 -11.13
N GLU A 95 -13.74 -2.04 -11.50
CA GLU A 95 -13.98 -0.97 -12.48
C GLU A 95 -13.84 -1.38 -13.97
N ASN A 96 -13.70 -2.67 -14.29
CA ASN A 96 -13.49 -3.12 -15.69
C ASN A 96 -14.42 -4.26 -16.13
N VAL A 97 -15.73 -4.14 -15.88
CA VAL A 97 -16.74 -4.85 -16.68
C VAL A 97 -17.51 -3.81 -17.48
N VAL A 98 -16.92 -3.40 -18.61
CA VAL A 98 -17.71 -2.86 -19.71
C VAL A 98 -18.58 -4.02 -20.20
N ASP A 99 -19.86 -4.02 -19.81
CA ASP A 99 -20.88 -4.84 -20.44
C ASP A 99 -20.99 -4.42 -21.91
N HIS A 100 -20.23 -5.10 -22.78
CA HIS A 100 -20.49 -5.11 -24.21
C HIS A 100 -21.34 -6.33 -24.51
N VAL A 101 -22.65 -6.15 -24.32
CA VAL A 101 -23.65 -6.96 -25.01
C VAL A 101 -24.35 -6.01 -25.99
N SER A 102 -23.95 -6.08 -27.26
CA SER A 102 -24.81 -5.73 -28.39
C SER A 102 -25.58 -6.97 -28.82
#